data_AF-Q6KC81-F1
#
_entry.id   AF-Q6KC81-F1
#
_cell.length_a   1.000
_cell.length_b   1.000
_cell.length_c   1.000
_cell.angle_alpha   90.00
_cell.angle_beta   90.00
_cell.angle_gamma   90.00
#
_symmetry.space_group_name_H-M   'P 1'
#
loop_
_entity.id
_entity.type
_entity.pdbx_description
1 polymer ?
#
loop_
_entity_poly.entity_id
_entity_poly.type
_entity_poly.pdbx_seq_one_letter_code
_entity_poly.pdbx_strand_id
1 'polypeptide(L)'
;LEQSYGSPTITNDGVTIAKAIELDDHFENMGAKLVSEVASKTNDIAGDGTTTATVLTQSIVNEGMKNVTAGANPVGIRRGIEEATKTAVDSLHAMAHEVKTQEDIAQIASVSSASEETGKLIAEAMEKVGHDGVITIEESRGVDTSLDVVEGMQ
;
A
#
# COMPACT_ATOMS: atom_id res chain seq x y z
N LEU A 1 5.78 4.88 -18.49
CA LEU A 1 4.33 4.76 -18.83
C LEU A 1 4.06 4.68 -20.32
N GLU A 2 5.07 4.85 -21.18
CA GLU A 2 5.09 4.21 -22.50
C GLU A 2 5.35 2.70 -22.30
N GLN A 3 4.54 1.85 -22.94
CA GLN A 3 4.82 0.42 -23.05
C GLN A 3 5.41 0.15 -24.43
N SER A 4 6.34 -0.80 -24.54
CA SER A 4 6.99 -1.15 -25.81
C SER A 4 5.99 -1.69 -26.85
N TYR A 5 4.82 -2.17 -26.41
CA TYR A 5 3.68 -2.59 -27.23
C TYR A 5 2.38 -2.40 -26.44
N GLY A 6 1.29 -2.02 -27.13
CA GLY A 6 -0.05 -1.93 -26.54
C GLY A 6 -0.47 -0.53 -26.08
N SER A 7 -1.65 -0.46 -25.48
CA SER A 7 -2.21 0.79 -24.92
C SER A 7 -1.50 1.15 -23.61
N PRO A 8 -1.33 2.44 -23.30
CA PRO A 8 -0.71 2.86 -22.05
C PRO A 8 -1.49 2.36 -20.84
N THR A 9 -0.78 1.89 -19.82
CA THR A 9 -1.40 1.52 -18.55
C THR A 9 -1.71 2.78 -17.74
N ILE A 10 -2.97 2.96 -17.37
CA ILE A 10 -3.41 4.02 -16.46
C ILE A 10 -3.62 3.37 -15.10
N THR A 11 -2.84 3.78 -14.10
CA THR A 11 -2.93 3.22 -12.76
C THR A 11 -2.62 4.29 -11.71
N ASN A 12 -3.27 4.16 -10.56
CA ASN A 12 -2.95 4.93 -9.36
C ASN A 12 -2.18 4.08 -8.33
N ASP A 13 -1.83 2.83 -8.66
CA ASP A 13 -1.06 1.97 -7.78
C ASP A 13 0.42 2.39 -7.73
N GLY A 14 0.86 2.76 -6.52
CA GLY A 14 2.22 3.20 -6.25
C GLY A 14 3.29 2.16 -6.57
N VAL A 15 3.02 0.85 -6.42
CA VAL A 15 4.02 -0.19 -6.74
C VAL A 15 4.20 -0.36 -8.23
N THR A 16 3.10 -0.39 -8.98
CA THR A 16 3.15 -0.46 -10.44
C THR A 16 3.89 0.74 -11.01
N ILE A 17 3.64 1.93 -10.48
CA ILE A 17 4.37 3.16 -10.87
C ILE A 17 5.85 3.04 -10.48
N ALA A 18 6.17 2.71 -9.22
CA ALA A 18 7.54 2.65 -8.73
C ALA A 18 8.41 1.65 -9.52
N LYS A 19 7.86 0.50 -9.89
CA LYS A 19 8.55 -0.52 -10.70
C LYS A 19 8.86 -0.04 -12.13
N ALA A 20 8.00 0.82 -12.68
CA ALA A 20 8.14 1.34 -14.04
C ALA A 20 9.12 2.53 -14.14
N ILE A 21 9.60 3.07 -13.01
CA ILE A 21 10.59 4.14 -13.01
C ILE A 21 11.97 3.56 -13.30
N GLU A 22 12.59 4.08 -14.35
CA GLU A 22 13.99 3.83 -14.72
C GLU A 22 14.65 5.16 -15.04
N LEU A 23 15.82 5.39 -14.48
CA LEU A 23 16.60 6.60 -14.67
C LEU A 23 17.86 6.28 -15.48
N ASP A 24 18.27 7.21 -16.35
CA ASP A 24 19.44 7.02 -17.22
C ASP A 24 20.75 6.97 -16.42
N ASP A 25 20.86 7.77 -15.35
CA ASP A 25 22.03 7.73 -14.47
C ASP A 25 22.00 6.50 -13.55
N HIS A 26 23.11 5.78 -13.50
CA HIS A 26 23.20 4.52 -12.76
C HIS A 26 23.01 4.70 -11.24
N PHE A 27 23.56 5.76 -10.65
CA PHE A 27 23.47 6.00 -9.21
C PHE A 27 22.07 6.48 -8.80
N GLU A 28 21.48 7.37 -9.60
CA GLU A 28 20.10 7.79 -9.40
C GLU A 28 19.14 6.61 -9.56
N ASN A 29 19.31 5.79 -10.59
CA ASN A 29 18.49 4.60 -10.82
C ASN A 29 18.62 3.60 -9.67
N MET A 30 19.82 3.39 -9.13
CA MET A 30 20.04 2.55 -7.96
C MET A 30 19.22 3.04 -6.76
N GLY A 31 19.24 4.35 -6.49
CA GLY A 31 18.41 4.97 -5.44
C GLY A 31 16.92 4.78 -5.70
N ALA A 32 16.46 4.97 -6.94
CA ALA A 32 15.08 4.75 -7.33
C ALA A 32 14.64 3.28 -7.13
N LYS A 33 15.50 2.30 -7.46
CA LYS A 33 15.20 0.88 -7.24
C LYS A 33 15.14 0.51 -5.76
N LEU A 34 15.96 1.12 -4.89
CA LEU A 34 15.86 0.93 -3.44
C LEU A 34 14.51 1.43 -2.88
N VAL A 35 14.03 2.59 -3.36
CA VAL A 35 12.71 3.10 -2.95
C VAL A 35 11.58 2.22 -3.51
N SER A 36 11.72 1.73 -4.75
CA SER A 36 10.77 0.78 -5.33
C SER A 36 10.69 -0.53 -4.54
N GLU A 37 11.79 -0.98 -3.93
CA GLU A 37 11.80 -2.16 -3.06
C GLU A 37 10.97 -1.92 -1.80
N VAL A 38 11.06 -0.73 -1.19
CA VAL A 38 10.22 -0.35 -0.05
C VAL A 38 8.74 -0.43 -0.41
N ALA A 39 8.34 0.18 -1.53
CA ALA A 39 6.97 0.13 -2.01
C ALA A 39 6.51 -1.32 -2.25
N SER A 40 7.32 -2.14 -2.92
CA SER A 40 6.98 -3.54 -3.19
C SER A 40 6.82 -4.34 -1.91
N LYS A 41 7.71 -4.14 -0.93
CA LYS A 41 7.66 -4.89 0.33
C LYS A 41 6.44 -4.51 1.17
N THR A 42 6.04 -3.25 1.16
CA THR A 42 4.79 -2.80 1.79
C THR A 42 3.58 -3.47 1.14
N ASN A 43 3.52 -3.52 -0.19
CA ASN A 43 2.45 -4.20 -0.91
C ASN A 43 2.39 -5.70 -0.60
N ASP A 44 3.53 -6.38 -0.54
CA ASP A 44 3.57 -7.82 -0.27
C ASP A 44 3.06 -8.18 1.14
N ILE A 45 3.20 -7.28 2.12
CA ILE A 45 2.80 -7.52 3.51
C ILE A 45 1.36 -7.02 3.77
N ALA A 46 1.03 -5.83 3.28
CA ALA A 46 -0.20 -5.13 3.64
C ALA A 46 -1.22 -5.01 2.50
N GLY A 47 -0.79 -5.15 1.23
CA GLY A 47 -1.65 -4.98 0.05
C GLY A 47 -2.06 -3.54 -0.28
N ASP A 48 -1.73 -2.57 0.59
CA ASP A 48 -2.02 -1.14 0.44
C ASP A 48 -0.93 -0.29 1.13
N GLY A 49 -0.93 1.02 0.93
CA GLY A 49 -0.05 1.98 1.62
C GLY A 49 1.30 2.20 0.94
N THR A 50 1.45 1.74 -0.30
CA THR A 50 2.70 1.82 -1.09
C THR A 50 3.16 3.27 -1.29
N THR A 51 2.22 4.17 -1.58
CA THR A 51 2.46 5.61 -1.70
C THR A 51 2.92 6.23 -0.39
N THR A 52 2.26 5.88 0.73
CA THR A 52 2.63 6.37 2.07
C THR A 52 4.04 5.94 2.44
N ALA A 53 4.39 4.67 2.23
CA ALA A 53 5.73 4.15 2.49
C ALA A 53 6.79 4.88 1.65
N THR A 54 6.49 5.17 0.39
CA THR A 54 7.39 5.89 -0.53
C THR A 54 7.68 7.31 -0.03
N VAL A 55 6.64 8.06 0.35
CA VAL A 55 6.77 9.45 0.84
C VAL A 55 7.49 9.52 2.18
N LEU A 56 7.21 8.59 3.11
CA LEU A 56 7.93 8.50 4.37
C LEU A 56 9.41 8.18 4.15
N THR A 57 9.72 7.25 3.26
CA THR A 57 11.11 6.91 2.90
C THR A 57 11.84 8.12 2.36
N GLN A 58 11.24 8.85 1.41
CA GLN A 58 11.80 10.08 0.88
C GLN A 58 12.08 11.11 1.99
N SER A 59 11.13 11.28 2.92
CA SER A 59 11.26 12.23 4.04
C SER A 59 12.41 11.86 4.98
N ILE A 60 12.53 10.58 5.35
CA ILE A 60 13.59 10.05 6.21
C ILE A 60 14.96 10.20 5.53
N VAL A 61 15.06 9.88 4.24
CA VAL A 61 16.29 10.01 3.47
C VAL A 61 16.73 11.47 3.40
N ASN A 62 15.83 12.39 3.04
CA ASN A 62 16.16 13.81 2.91
C ASN A 62 16.66 14.41 4.23
N GLU A 63 15.94 14.19 5.33
CA GLU A 63 16.35 14.74 6.63
C GLU A 63 17.58 14.01 7.20
N GLY A 64 17.69 12.69 6.97
CA GLY A 64 18.87 11.91 7.34
C GLY A 64 20.13 12.41 6.64
N MET A 65 20.08 12.57 5.32
CA MET A 65 21.19 13.06 4.51
C MET A 65 21.64 14.46 4.93
N LYS A 66 20.69 15.37 5.18
CA LYS A 66 20.97 16.72 5.69
C LYS A 66 21.76 16.70 7.01
N ASN A 67 21.38 15.83 7.94
CA ASN A 67 22.08 15.69 9.23
C ASN A 67 23.48 15.04 9.06
N VAL A 68 23.61 14.06 8.17
CA VAL A 68 24.92 13.47 7.83
C VAL A 68 25.86 14.52 7.22
N THR A 69 25.37 15.35 6.29
CA THR A 69 26.15 16.44 5.70
C THR A 69 26.55 17.50 6.74
N ALA A 70 25.75 17.69 7.78
CA ALA A 70 26.09 18.55 8.93
C ALA A 70 27.12 17.94 9.89
N GLY A 71 27.61 16.73 9.62
CA GLY A 71 28.67 16.06 10.39
C GLY A 71 28.17 15.07 11.45
N ALA A 72 26.86 14.80 11.52
CA ALA A 72 26.34 13.80 12.44
C ALA A 72 26.72 12.36 11.99
N ASN A 73 26.92 11.47 12.98
CA ASN A 73 27.28 10.09 12.72
C ASN A 73 26.09 9.30 12.11
N PRO A 74 26.19 8.75 10.88
CA PRO A 74 25.12 7.99 10.23
C PRO A 74 24.62 6.80 11.06
N VAL A 75 25.51 6.12 11.79
CA VAL A 75 25.15 4.97 12.65
C VAL A 75 24.27 5.42 13.81
N GLY A 76 24.56 6.59 14.38
CA GLY A 76 23.74 7.18 15.44
C GLY A 76 22.37 7.60 14.94
N ILE A 77 22.29 8.21 13.75
CA ILE A 77 21.03 8.59 13.12
C ILE A 77 20.17 7.34 12.86
N ARG A 78 20.75 6.29 12.26
CA ARG A 78 20.03 5.03 12.02
C ARG A 78 19.44 4.46 13.32
N ARG A 79 20.23 4.38 14.39
CA ARG A 79 19.74 3.88 15.68
C ARG A 79 18.57 4.73 16.21
N GLY A 80 18.69 6.06 16.10
CA GLY A 80 17.61 6.97 16.49
C GLY A 80 16.33 6.76 15.67
N ILE A 81 16.45 6.52 14.36
CA ILE A 81 15.31 6.20 13.49
C ILE A 81 14.64 4.89 13.94
N GLU A 82 15.41 3.85 14.26
CA GLU A 82 14.88 2.57 14.73
C GLU A 82 14.10 2.71 16.05
N GLU A 83 14.66 3.44 17.02
CA GLU A 83 14.01 3.70 18.32
C GLU A 83 12.74 4.56 18.16
N ALA A 84 12.79 5.59 17.32
CA ALA A 84 11.64 6.45 17.03
C ALA A 84 10.54 5.67 16.30
N THR A 85 10.90 4.82 15.34
CA THR A 85 9.95 3.97 14.62
C THR A 85 9.26 3.00 15.56
N LYS A 86 9.99 2.36 16.47
CA LYS A 86 9.41 1.47 17.48
C LYS A 86 8.37 2.22 18.33
N THR A 87 8.74 3.40 18.83
CA THR A 87 7.85 4.23 19.65
C THR A 87 6.59 4.65 18.88
N ALA A 88 6.74 5.00 17.59
CA ALA A 88 5.62 5.36 16.74
C ALA A 88 4.68 4.16 16.50
N VAL A 89 5.21 2.96 16.26
CA VAL A 89 4.44 1.72 16.10
C VAL A 89 3.68 1.37 17.39
N ASP A 90 4.34 1.47 18.55
CA ASP A 90 3.68 1.24 19.85
C ASP A 90 2.51 2.22 20.05
N SER A 91 2.67 3.49 19.67
CA SER A 91 1.61 4.48 19.71
C SER A 91 0.47 4.18 18.72
N LEU A 92 0.78 3.69 17.53
CA LEU A 92 -0.22 3.30 16.54
C LEU A 92 -1.08 2.13 17.06
N HIS A 93 -0.46 1.14 17.72
CA HIS A 93 -1.21 0.06 18.38
C HIS A 93 -2.12 0.58 19.49
N ALA A 94 -1.69 1.59 20.25
CA ALA A 94 -2.52 2.19 21.29
C ALA A 94 -3.72 2.99 20.74
N MET A 95 -3.61 3.51 19.51
CA MET A 95 -4.68 4.23 18.81
C MET A 95 -5.55 3.31 17.94
N ALA A 96 -5.19 2.03 17.80
CA ALA A 96 -5.90 1.12 16.93
C ALA A 96 -7.33 0.88 17.42
N HIS A 97 -8.27 0.87 16.48
CA HIS A 97 -9.67 0.56 16.74
C HIS A 97 -9.99 -0.82 16.16
N GLU A 98 -10.66 -1.63 16.96
CA GLU A 98 -11.11 -2.96 16.56
C GLU A 98 -12.31 -2.84 15.61
N VAL A 99 -12.22 -3.44 14.43
CA VAL A 99 -13.27 -3.47 13.41
C VAL A 99 -14.35 -4.47 13.85
N LYS A 100 -15.59 -4.00 14.03
CA LYS A 100 -16.68 -4.85 14.56
C LYS A 100 -17.93 -4.84 13.72
N THR A 101 -18.15 -3.77 12.99
CA THR A 101 -19.40 -3.52 12.27
C THR A 101 -19.20 -3.62 10.77
N GLN A 102 -20.28 -3.91 10.06
CA GLN A 102 -20.27 -3.87 8.60
C GLN A 102 -19.96 -2.45 8.10
N GLU A 103 -20.42 -1.42 8.81
CA GLU A 103 -20.13 -0.03 8.52
C GLU A 103 -18.63 0.28 8.61
N ASP A 104 -17.91 -0.28 9.59
CA ASP A 104 -16.45 -0.15 9.69
C ASP A 104 -15.76 -0.75 8.46
N ILE A 105 -16.17 -1.95 8.04
CA ILE A 105 -15.61 -2.63 6.86
C ILE A 105 -15.90 -1.83 5.59
N ALA A 106 -17.14 -1.36 5.43
CA ALA A 106 -17.55 -0.55 4.29
C ALA A 106 -16.71 0.73 4.22
N GLN A 107 -16.52 1.41 5.36
CA GLN A 107 -15.71 2.62 5.43
C GLN A 107 -14.26 2.35 5.02
N ILE A 108 -13.63 1.31 5.57
CA ILE A 108 -12.23 0.97 5.26
C ILE A 108 -12.08 0.64 3.78
N ALA A 109 -12.94 -0.23 3.25
CA ALA A 109 -12.92 -0.64 1.85
C ALA A 109 -13.18 0.53 0.90
N SER A 110 -14.09 1.46 1.26
CA SER A 110 -14.37 2.67 0.49
C SER A 110 -13.18 3.63 0.47
N VAL A 111 -12.51 3.81 1.61
CA VAL A 111 -11.33 4.68 1.69
C VAL A 111 -10.18 4.11 0.85
N SER A 112 -9.91 2.81 0.96
CA SER A 112 -8.82 2.15 0.22
C SER A 112 -9.09 2.12 -1.29
N SER A 113 -10.33 1.81 -1.71
CA SER A 113 -10.72 1.78 -3.14
C SER A 113 -11.05 3.15 -3.73
N ALA A 114 -11.10 4.21 -2.91
CA ALA A 114 -11.63 5.52 -3.27
C ALA A 114 -13.05 5.47 -3.90
N SER A 115 -13.86 4.48 -3.52
CA SER A 115 -15.19 4.22 -4.09
C SER A 115 -16.18 3.75 -3.03
N GLU A 116 -17.26 4.52 -2.83
CA GLU A 116 -18.31 4.14 -1.89
C GLU A 116 -19.05 2.87 -2.34
N GLU A 117 -19.30 2.73 -3.64
CA GLU A 117 -19.95 1.55 -4.24
C GLU A 117 -19.13 0.29 -4.03
N THR A 118 -17.82 0.34 -4.32
CA THR A 118 -16.92 -0.79 -4.13
C THR A 118 -16.83 -1.18 -2.65
N GLY A 119 -16.72 -0.20 -1.74
CA GLY A 119 -16.68 -0.52 -0.31
C GLY A 119 -17.96 -1.17 0.21
N LYS A 120 -19.14 -0.76 -0.29
CA LYS A 120 -20.42 -1.41 0.03
C LYS A 120 -20.45 -2.85 -0.45
N LEU A 121 -20.09 -3.10 -1.71
CA LEU A 121 -20.05 -4.46 -2.27
C LEU A 121 -19.11 -5.38 -1.48
N ILE A 122 -17.94 -4.89 -1.08
CA ILE A 122 -17.00 -5.65 -0.25
C ILE A 122 -17.59 -5.93 1.14
N ALA A 123 -18.25 -4.95 1.77
CA ALA A 123 -18.87 -5.15 3.08
C ALA A 123 -20.05 -6.14 3.03
N GLU A 124 -20.87 -6.10 1.98
CA GLU A 124 -21.92 -7.08 1.73
C GLU A 124 -21.36 -8.48 1.48
N ALA A 125 -20.26 -8.59 0.72
CA ALA A 125 -19.58 -9.85 0.51
C ALA A 125 -19.07 -10.44 1.82
N MET A 126 -18.39 -9.64 2.65
CA MET A 126 -17.84 -10.07 3.94
C MET A 126 -18.90 -10.46 4.96
N GLU A 127 -20.05 -9.82 4.96
CA GLU A 127 -21.17 -10.23 5.80
C GLU A 127 -21.68 -11.63 5.41
N LYS A 128 -21.76 -11.93 4.10
CA LYS A 128 -22.26 -13.22 3.61
C LYS A 128 -21.29 -14.37 3.82
N VAL A 129 -19.98 -14.17 3.64
CA VAL A 129 -18.97 -15.24 3.76
C VAL A 129 -18.34 -15.34 5.16
N GLY A 130 -18.58 -14.35 6.02
CA GLY A 130 -17.99 -14.26 7.35
C GLY A 130 -16.52 -13.84 7.33
N HIS A 131 -15.93 -13.67 8.53
CA HIS A 131 -14.59 -13.11 8.69
C HIS A 131 -13.47 -13.95 8.05
N ASP A 132 -13.63 -15.29 8.04
CA ASP A 132 -12.66 -16.23 7.46
C ASP A 132 -12.98 -16.59 6.00
N GLY A 133 -13.97 -15.94 5.39
CA GLY A 133 -14.37 -16.19 4.02
C GLY A 133 -13.40 -15.61 3.00
N VAL A 134 -13.39 -16.20 1.80
CA VAL A 134 -12.53 -15.75 0.68
C VAL A 134 -13.40 -15.04 -0.35
N ILE A 135 -13.02 -13.82 -0.72
CA ILE A 135 -13.60 -13.11 -1.87
C ILE A 135 -12.67 -13.29 -3.06
N THR A 136 -13.23 -13.72 -4.19
CA THR A 136 -12.53 -13.74 -5.47
C THR A 136 -13.12 -12.67 -6.38
N ILE A 137 -12.25 -11.94 -7.08
CA ILE A 137 -12.66 -10.94 -8.08
C ILE A 137 -12.54 -11.57 -9.46
N GLU A 138 -13.62 -11.53 -10.24
CA GLU A 138 -13.67 -12.02 -11.62
C GLU A 138 -14.09 -10.91 -12.59
N GLU A 139 -13.60 -10.98 -13.82
CA GLU A 139 -13.97 -10.03 -14.86
C GLU A 139 -15.38 -10.36 -15.39
N SER A 140 -16.32 -9.45 -15.14
CA SER A 140 -17.69 -9.57 -15.65
C SER A 140 -17.74 -9.37 -17.17
N ARG A 141 -18.64 -10.11 -17.83
CA ARG A 141 -18.98 -9.86 -19.26
C ARG A 141 -20.03 -8.76 -19.43
N GLY A 142 -20.65 -8.31 -18.35
CA GLY A 142 -21.64 -7.23 -18.32
C GLY A 142 -21.00 -5.87 -18.03
N VAL A 143 -21.83 -4.83 -18.00
CA VAL A 143 -21.41 -3.47 -17.62
C VAL A 143 -21.44 -3.28 -16.10
N ASP A 144 -22.31 -4.04 -15.42
CA ASP A 144 -22.54 -3.93 -13.99
C ASP A 144 -21.64 -4.89 -13.20
N THR A 145 -21.28 -4.46 -11.99
CA THR A 145 -20.58 -5.30 -11.00
C THR A 145 -21.62 -6.07 -10.19
N SER A 146 -21.55 -7.40 -10.20
CA SER A 146 -22.42 -8.28 -9.41
C SER A 146 -21.66 -8.96 -8.27
N LEU A 147 -22.39 -9.32 -7.22
CA LEU A 147 -21.90 -10.12 -6.11
C LEU A 147 -22.64 -11.46 -6.10
N ASP A 148 -21.90 -12.53 -6.35
CA ASP A 148 -22.40 -13.90 -6.29
C ASP A 148 -21.70 -14.66 -5.16
N VAL A 149 -22.47 -15.41 -4.37
CA VAL A 149 -21.94 -16.26 -3.30
C VAL A 149 -22.04 -17.70 -3.74
N VAL A 150 -20.90 -18.37 -3.82
CA VAL A 150 -20.85 -19.82 -4.07
C VAL A 150 -20.62 -20.50 -2.73
N GLU A 151 -21.60 -21.31 -2.31
CA GLU A 151 -21.39 -22.25 -1.22
C GLU A 151 -20.34 -23.26 -1.68
N GLY A 152 -19.14 -23.21 -1.10
CA GLY A 152 -18.07 -24.15 -1.42
C GLY A 152 -18.53 -25.60 -1.21
N MET A 153 -17.97 -26.53 -1.98
CA MET A 153 -18.08 -27.94 -1.63
C MET A 153 -17.18 -28.22 -0.43
N GLN A 154 -17.73 -28.85 0.61
CA GLN A 154 -16.98 -29.33 1.78
C GLN A 154 -15.72 -30.12 1.41
#